data_AF-M1DAK5-F1
#
_entry.id   AF-M1DAK5-F1
#
_cell.length_a   1.000
_cell.length_b   1.000
_cell.length_c   1.000
_cell.angle_alpha   90.00
_cell.angle_beta   90.00
_cell.angle_gamma   90.00
#
_symmetry.space_group_name_H-M   'P 1'
#
loop_
_entity.id
_entity.type
_entity.pdbx_description
1 polymer ?
#
loop_
_entity_poly.entity_id
_entity_poly.type
_entity_poly.pdbx_seq_one_letter_code
_entity_poly.pdbx_strand_id
1 'polypeptide(L)'
;MHLAKRLRPFDVKIIATKRSWPNSMLDSTKGLCIGINGTNYNYDDLVDERGSHDDILKFASKADIVVSCLPMTTETIGIVNNDFVSAMKKGALLINIGRGGVLDYEAVYNNLKLGHLGGLGIDVAWTEPFDPLNPILQLPNVIITPHVAGVTQSSFRYMAKVVGDVALQLHAGKMPYVGIEIVN
;
A
#
# COMPACT_ATOMS: atom_id res chain seq x y z
N MET A 1 -8.11 3.79 -1.95
CA MET A 1 -9.03 4.93 -2.10
C MET A 1 -8.63 6.14 -1.25
N HIS A 2 -8.28 5.98 0.02
CA HIS A 2 -7.79 7.10 0.85
C HIS A 2 -6.55 7.81 0.29
N LEU A 3 -5.62 7.06 -0.32
CA LEU A 3 -4.47 7.64 -1.02
C LEU A 3 -4.92 8.46 -2.24
N ALA A 4 -5.75 7.88 -3.11
CA ALA A 4 -6.27 8.57 -4.29
C ALA A 4 -6.96 9.90 -3.93
N LYS A 5 -7.81 9.90 -2.88
CA LYS A 5 -8.44 11.12 -2.35
C LYS A 5 -7.43 12.22 -1.98
N ARG A 6 -6.30 11.84 -1.37
CA ARG A 6 -5.23 12.76 -0.95
C ARG A 6 -4.38 13.25 -2.11
N LEU A 7 -4.29 12.47 -3.19
CA LEU A 7 -3.53 12.83 -4.37
C LEU A 7 -4.30 13.74 -5.33
N ARG A 8 -5.63 13.69 -5.35
CA ARG A 8 -6.46 14.53 -6.25
C ARG A 8 -6.13 16.04 -6.25
N PRO A 9 -5.85 16.70 -5.10
CA PRO A 9 -5.50 18.12 -5.11
C PRO A 9 -4.19 18.47 -5.84
N PHE A 10 -3.36 17.48 -6.18
CA PHE A 10 -2.09 17.69 -6.89
C PHE A 10 -2.21 17.59 -8.42
N ASP A 11 -3.43 17.50 -8.95
CA ASP A 11 -3.72 17.40 -10.39
C ASP A 11 -2.99 16.22 -11.07
N VAL A 12 -2.82 15.13 -10.34
CA VAL A 12 -2.20 13.90 -10.85
C VAL A 12 -3.24 12.99 -11.50
N LYS A 13 -2.81 12.31 -12.58
CA LYS A 13 -3.55 11.18 -13.13
C LYS A 13 -3.36 9.95 -12.25
N ILE A 14 -4.46 9.37 -11.79
CA ILE A 14 -4.48 8.22 -10.89
C ILE A 14 -4.98 7.00 -11.65
N ILE A 15 -4.08 6.09 -11.95
CA ILE A 15 -4.41 4.75 -12.46
C ILE A 15 -4.13 3.74 -11.36
N ALA A 16 -5.01 2.74 -11.18
CA ALA A 16 -4.85 1.78 -10.11
C ALA A 16 -5.35 0.39 -10.50
N THR A 17 -4.69 -0.64 -9.96
CA THR A 17 -5.10 -2.04 -10.07
C THR A 17 -5.62 -2.55 -8.72
N LYS A 18 -6.62 -3.43 -8.76
CA LYS A 18 -7.14 -4.14 -7.58
C LYS A 18 -7.63 -5.52 -7.97
N ARG A 19 -7.61 -6.47 -7.01
CA ARG A 19 -8.24 -7.79 -7.16
C ARG A 19 -9.75 -7.66 -7.41
N SER A 20 -10.41 -6.74 -6.71
CA SER A 20 -11.82 -6.43 -6.91
C SER A 20 -12.08 -4.94 -6.67
N TRP A 21 -13.05 -4.41 -7.41
CA TRP A 21 -13.55 -3.05 -7.24
C TRP A 21 -14.89 -3.10 -6.51
N PRO A 22 -15.15 -2.20 -5.54
CA PRO A 22 -16.45 -2.13 -4.89
C PRO A 22 -17.54 -1.88 -5.93
N ASN A 23 -18.65 -2.63 -5.87
CA ASN A 23 -19.82 -2.35 -6.69
C ASN A 23 -20.46 -1.04 -6.21
N SER A 24 -20.54 -0.06 -7.11
CA SER A 24 -20.99 1.31 -6.86
C SER A 24 -22.44 1.46 -6.36
N MET A 25 -23.24 0.38 -6.37
CA MET A 25 -24.68 0.44 -6.05
C MET A 25 -25.09 -0.07 -4.66
N LEU A 26 -24.23 -0.76 -3.90
CA LEU A 26 -24.62 -1.43 -2.65
C LEU A 26 -24.11 -0.79 -1.35
N ASP A 27 -23.34 0.30 -1.43
CA ASP A 27 -22.70 0.91 -0.25
C ASP A 27 -23.13 2.38 -0.04
N SER A 28 -24.38 2.68 -0.40
CA SER A 28 -25.00 4.03 -0.27
C SER A 28 -25.10 4.55 1.17
N THR A 29 -24.79 3.73 2.18
CA THR A 29 -24.70 4.15 3.60
C THR A 29 -23.27 4.28 4.13
N LYS A 30 -22.24 3.90 3.35
CA LYS A 30 -20.81 4.06 3.71
C LYS A 30 -19.99 4.90 2.71
N GLY A 31 -20.60 5.31 1.60
CA GLY A 31 -19.96 6.09 0.53
C GLY A 31 -19.66 7.56 0.83
N LEU A 32 -19.94 8.08 2.02
CA LEU A 32 -19.64 9.47 2.38
C LEU A 32 -18.33 9.56 3.18
N CYS A 33 -17.24 9.91 2.50
CA CYS A 33 -16.07 10.46 3.18
C CYS A 33 -16.19 11.98 3.24
N ILE A 34 -16.64 12.52 4.37
CA ILE A 34 -16.64 13.97 4.63
C ILE A 34 -15.22 14.50 4.37
N GLY A 35 -15.05 15.32 3.33
CA GLY A 35 -13.84 16.11 3.14
C GLY A 35 -13.71 17.15 4.25
N ILE A 36 -12.51 17.64 4.51
CA ILE A 36 -12.24 18.70 5.50
C ILE A 36 -13.09 19.97 5.21
N ASN A 37 -13.65 20.09 4.00
CA ASN A 37 -14.54 21.18 3.54
C ASN A 37 -15.95 20.72 3.09
N GLY A 38 -16.44 19.54 3.51
CA GLY A 38 -17.82 19.12 3.21
C GLY A 38 -18.10 18.70 1.75
N THR A 39 -17.08 18.49 0.92
CA THR A 39 -17.26 17.96 -0.44
C THR A 39 -17.44 16.44 -0.43
N ASN A 40 -18.58 15.97 -0.96
CA ASN A 40 -18.86 14.57 -1.21
C ASN A 40 -18.06 14.12 -2.45
N TYR A 41 -17.04 13.30 -2.26
CA TYR A 41 -16.40 12.60 -3.37
C TYR A 41 -17.18 11.31 -3.63
N ASN A 42 -17.71 11.15 -4.84
CA ASN A 42 -18.06 9.81 -5.30
C ASN A 42 -16.74 9.03 -5.39
N TYR A 43 -16.64 7.90 -4.68
CA TYR A 43 -15.47 7.04 -4.72
C TYR A 43 -15.13 6.62 -6.14
N ASP A 44 -16.12 6.61 -7.03
CA ASP A 44 -15.91 6.24 -8.41
C ASP A 44 -15.04 7.23 -9.20
N ASP A 45 -15.05 8.50 -8.81
CA ASP A 45 -14.36 9.58 -9.54
C ASP A 45 -12.91 9.78 -9.07
N LEU A 46 -12.42 8.97 -8.13
CA LEU A 46 -11.08 9.12 -7.56
C LEU A 46 -9.98 8.40 -8.35
N VAL A 47 -10.34 7.54 -9.31
CA VAL A 47 -9.39 6.76 -10.12
C VAL A 47 -9.78 6.92 -11.59
N ASP A 48 -8.84 7.39 -12.42
CA ASP A 48 -9.06 7.70 -13.84
C ASP A 48 -9.04 6.44 -14.73
N GLU A 49 -8.21 5.45 -14.39
CA GLU A 49 -8.16 4.15 -15.09
C GLU A 49 -8.10 3.03 -14.05
N ARG A 50 -9.02 2.06 -14.15
CA ARG A 50 -9.10 0.90 -13.27
C ARG A 50 -8.60 -0.33 -14.00
N GLY A 51 -7.73 -1.08 -13.36
CA GLY A 51 -7.23 -2.36 -13.84
C GLY A 51 -7.45 -3.49 -12.85
N SER A 52 -7.21 -4.69 -13.34
CA SER A 52 -7.14 -5.92 -12.56
C SER A 52 -5.70 -6.25 -12.19
N HIS A 53 -5.48 -7.42 -11.57
CA HIS A 53 -4.12 -7.93 -11.34
C HIS A 53 -3.35 -8.13 -12.66
N ASP A 54 -4.01 -8.50 -13.75
CA ASP A 54 -3.35 -8.78 -15.02
C ASP A 54 -2.83 -7.50 -15.71
N ASP A 55 -3.33 -6.33 -15.29
CA ASP A 55 -2.93 -5.03 -15.84
C ASP A 55 -1.68 -4.42 -15.18
N ILE A 56 -1.07 -5.09 -14.18
CA ILE A 56 0.00 -4.48 -13.37
C ILE A 56 1.19 -3.96 -14.20
N LEU A 57 1.66 -4.73 -15.18
CA LEU A 57 2.79 -4.33 -16.03
C LEU A 57 2.41 -3.20 -16.99
N LYS A 58 1.20 -3.27 -17.53
CA LYS A 58 0.63 -2.22 -18.39
C LYS A 58 0.48 -0.90 -17.64
N PHE A 59 0.11 -0.94 -16.37
CA PHE A 59 -0.05 0.28 -15.56
C PHE A 59 1.31 0.80 -15.08
N ALA A 60 2.23 -0.08 -14.70
CA ALA A 60 3.60 0.27 -14.35
C ALA A 60 4.30 1.06 -15.47
N SER A 61 4.14 0.63 -16.73
CA SER A 61 4.74 1.33 -17.89
C SER A 61 4.18 2.72 -18.19
N LYS A 62 3.01 3.05 -17.64
CA LYS A 62 2.38 4.38 -17.78
C LYS A 62 2.66 5.29 -16.60
N ALA A 63 3.09 4.76 -15.46
CA ALA A 63 3.21 5.49 -14.21
C ALA A 63 4.58 6.17 -14.04
N ASP A 64 4.58 7.41 -13.57
CA ASP A 64 5.79 8.12 -13.14
C ASP A 64 6.14 7.81 -11.67
N ILE A 65 5.12 7.49 -10.87
CA ILE A 65 5.23 7.07 -9.48
C ILE A 65 4.32 5.85 -9.28
N VAL A 66 4.88 4.76 -8.77
CA VAL A 66 4.14 3.55 -8.39
C VAL A 66 4.08 3.49 -6.87
N VAL A 67 2.87 3.34 -6.30
CA VAL A 67 2.68 3.16 -4.86
C VAL A 67 2.06 1.79 -4.59
N SER A 68 2.82 0.91 -3.94
CA SER A 68 2.35 -0.38 -3.47
C SER A 68 1.70 -0.26 -2.09
N CYS A 69 0.43 -0.63 -2.02
CA CYS A 69 -0.36 -0.79 -0.80
C CYS A 69 -0.82 -2.25 -0.62
N LEU A 70 -0.11 -3.20 -1.24
CA LEU A 70 -0.55 -4.59 -1.30
C LEU A 70 -0.39 -5.30 0.06
N PRO A 71 -1.35 -6.14 0.47
CA PRO A 71 -1.07 -7.12 1.50
C PRO A 71 -0.07 -8.16 0.98
N MET A 72 0.62 -8.84 1.88
CA MET A 72 1.48 -9.98 1.53
C MET A 72 0.66 -11.26 1.57
N THR A 73 0.49 -11.88 0.41
CA THR A 73 -0.13 -13.19 0.20
C THR A 73 0.78 -14.03 -0.68
N THR A 74 0.47 -15.31 -0.85
CA THR A 74 1.15 -16.20 -1.79
C THR A 74 1.20 -15.64 -3.22
N GLU A 75 0.20 -14.87 -3.64
CA GLU A 75 0.14 -14.27 -4.98
C GLU A 75 0.88 -12.93 -5.10
N THR A 76 1.22 -12.27 -3.99
CA THR A 76 1.82 -10.92 -4.01
C THR A 76 3.27 -10.89 -3.54
N ILE A 77 3.80 -11.98 -2.98
CA ILE A 77 5.22 -12.10 -2.65
C ILE A 77 6.04 -11.98 -3.93
N GLY A 78 7.00 -11.05 -3.93
CA GLY A 78 7.87 -10.79 -5.07
C GLY A 78 7.15 -10.33 -6.34
N ILE A 79 5.89 -9.87 -6.26
CA ILE A 79 5.12 -9.41 -7.44
C ILE A 79 5.78 -8.20 -8.11
N VAL A 80 6.46 -7.35 -7.32
CA VAL A 80 7.33 -6.28 -7.84
C VAL A 80 8.71 -6.88 -8.07
N ASN A 81 8.82 -7.66 -9.14
CA ASN A 81 10.04 -8.33 -9.61
C ASN A 81 10.74 -7.55 -10.73
N ASN A 82 11.76 -8.15 -11.34
CA ASN A 82 12.53 -7.50 -12.40
C ASN A 82 11.68 -7.14 -13.63
N ASP A 83 10.71 -7.98 -14.02
CA ASP A 83 9.82 -7.68 -15.15
C ASP A 83 8.92 -6.48 -14.85
N PHE A 84 8.39 -6.41 -13.62
CA PHE A 84 7.62 -5.26 -13.16
C PHE A 84 8.46 -3.98 -13.18
N VAL A 85 9.64 -4.01 -12.55
CA VAL A 85 10.50 -2.82 -12.46
C VAL A 85 11.00 -2.40 -13.84
N SER A 86 11.37 -3.35 -14.70
CA SER A 86 11.81 -3.05 -16.08
C SER A 86 10.69 -2.50 -16.96
N ALA A 87 9.43 -2.85 -16.68
CA ALA A 87 8.28 -2.28 -17.36
C ALA A 87 8.00 -0.83 -16.94
N MET A 88 8.47 -0.39 -15.77
CA MET A 88 8.31 1.00 -15.34
C MET A 88 9.04 1.96 -16.28
N LYS A 89 8.63 3.23 -16.27
CA LYS A 89 9.39 4.26 -16.98
C LYS A 89 10.78 4.40 -16.36
N LYS A 90 11.79 4.61 -17.20
CA LYS A 90 13.13 4.98 -16.72
C LYS A 90 13.05 6.27 -15.89
N GLY A 91 13.61 6.23 -14.68
CA GLY A 91 13.57 7.33 -13.72
C GLY A 91 12.30 7.41 -12.88
N ALA A 92 11.36 6.47 -13.03
CA ALA A 92 10.16 6.42 -12.20
C ALA A 92 10.49 6.15 -10.72
N LEU A 93 9.56 6.51 -9.84
CA LEU A 93 9.70 6.31 -8.39
C LEU A 93 8.84 5.13 -7.93
N LEU A 94 9.38 4.32 -7.02
CA LEU A 94 8.65 3.23 -6.36
C LEU A 94 8.47 3.56 -4.88
N ILE A 95 7.24 3.46 -4.40
CA ILE A 95 6.89 3.63 -2.99
C ILE A 95 6.24 2.34 -2.48
N ASN A 96 6.68 1.81 -1.34
CA ASN A 96 6.04 0.66 -0.70
C ASN A 96 5.68 0.95 0.76
N ILE A 97 4.38 0.89 1.04
CA ILE A 97 3.80 1.04 2.39
C ILE A 97 2.94 -0.17 2.77
N GLY A 98 3.04 -1.26 2.02
CA GLY A 98 2.31 -2.50 2.24
C GLY A 98 3.08 -3.47 3.14
N ARG A 99 3.86 -4.36 2.51
CA ARG A 99 4.77 -5.31 3.17
C ARG A 99 6.06 -5.43 2.36
N GLY A 100 7.20 -5.61 3.04
CA GLY A 100 8.50 -5.64 2.37
C GLY A 100 8.63 -6.76 1.33
N GLY A 101 8.16 -7.96 1.66
CA GLY A 101 8.20 -9.13 0.77
C GLY A 101 7.38 -9.02 -0.52
N VAL A 102 6.62 -7.94 -0.72
CA VAL A 102 5.97 -7.64 -2.01
C VAL A 102 7.00 -7.27 -3.08
N LEU A 103 8.14 -6.70 -2.68
CA LEU A 103 9.24 -6.36 -3.57
C LEU A 103 10.24 -7.50 -3.61
N ASP A 104 10.72 -7.83 -4.81
CA ASP A 104 11.93 -8.63 -4.95
C ASP A 104 13.16 -7.76 -4.67
N TYR A 105 13.99 -8.14 -3.70
CA TYR A 105 15.12 -7.34 -3.25
C TYR A 105 16.13 -7.10 -4.38
N GLU A 106 16.52 -8.17 -5.07
CA GLU A 106 17.55 -8.10 -6.11
C GLU A 106 17.09 -7.30 -7.31
N ALA A 107 15.84 -7.47 -7.75
CA ALA A 107 15.25 -6.69 -8.82
C ALA A 107 15.30 -5.19 -8.50
N VAL A 108 14.85 -4.80 -7.30
CA VAL A 108 14.80 -3.38 -6.92
C VAL A 108 16.22 -2.82 -6.75
N TYR A 109 17.10 -3.52 -6.03
CA TYR A 109 18.48 -3.08 -5.80
C TYR A 109 19.25 -2.89 -7.12
N ASN A 110 19.19 -3.86 -8.02
CA ASN A 110 19.89 -3.79 -9.30
C ASN A 110 19.34 -2.65 -10.19
N ASN A 111 18.03 -2.46 -10.25
CA ASN A 111 17.43 -1.40 -11.06
C ASN A 111 17.66 0.01 -10.49
N LEU A 112 17.78 0.16 -9.16
CA LEU A 112 18.23 1.41 -8.55
C LEU A 112 19.69 1.71 -8.92
N LYS A 113 20.57 0.71 -8.80
CA LYS A 113 21.99 0.84 -9.10
C LYS A 113 22.24 1.17 -10.59
N LEU A 114 21.45 0.59 -11.49
CA LEU A 114 21.51 0.86 -12.93
C LEU A 114 20.88 2.22 -13.31
N GLY A 115 20.21 2.90 -12.37
CA GLY A 115 19.49 4.15 -12.63
C GLY A 115 18.25 3.97 -13.51
N HIS A 116 17.75 2.75 -13.66
CA HIS A 116 16.45 2.53 -14.29
C HIS A 116 15.34 2.97 -13.34
N LEU A 117 15.40 2.54 -12.08
CA LEU A 117 14.51 3.05 -11.03
C LEU A 117 15.11 4.35 -10.47
N GLY A 118 14.34 5.44 -10.58
CA GLY A 118 14.78 6.78 -10.18
C GLY A 118 14.92 6.93 -8.67
N GLY A 119 14.13 6.19 -7.90
CA GLY A 119 14.25 6.15 -6.45
C GLY A 119 13.25 5.22 -5.78
N LEU A 120 13.51 4.93 -4.50
CA LEU A 120 12.73 4.03 -3.66
C LEU A 120 12.37 4.71 -2.34
N GLY A 121 11.08 4.73 -1.99
CA GLY A 121 10.58 5.16 -0.68
C GLY A 121 9.85 4.03 0.02
N ILE A 122 10.33 3.54 1.16
CA ILE A 122 9.72 2.41 1.86
C ILE A 122 9.48 2.69 3.34
N ASP A 123 8.35 2.22 3.86
CA ASP A 123 8.13 2.12 5.32
C ASP A 123 8.31 0.69 5.83
N VAL A 124 8.33 -0.28 4.92
CA VAL A 124 8.40 -1.71 5.23
C VAL A 124 9.60 -2.31 4.54
N ALA A 125 10.19 -3.33 5.15
CA ALA A 125 11.41 -3.94 4.64
C ALA A 125 11.32 -5.46 4.53
N TRP A 126 12.17 -6.06 3.72
CA TRP A 126 12.18 -7.51 3.45
C TRP A 126 12.33 -8.35 4.72
N THR A 127 13.17 -7.86 5.63
CA THR A 127 13.36 -8.41 6.98
C THR A 127 13.31 -7.25 7.96
N GLU A 128 12.58 -7.43 9.06
CA GLU A 128 12.41 -6.40 10.08
C GLU A 128 12.79 -6.95 11.47
N PRO A 129 13.55 -6.20 12.30
CA PRO A 129 14.14 -4.89 12.02
C PRO A 129 15.15 -4.91 10.87
N PHE A 130 15.16 -3.85 10.07
CA PHE A 130 16.01 -3.79 8.89
C PHE A 130 17.44 -3.36 9.26
N ASP A 131 18.43 -3.95 8.61
CA ASP A 131 19.84 -3.61 8.80
C ASP A 131 20.17 -2.23 8.20
N PRO A 132 20.57 -1.23 9.01
CA PRO A 132 20.95 0.09 8.50
C PRO A 132 22.18 0.08 7.59
N LEU A 133 23.02 -0.96 7.68
CA LEU A 133 24.21 -1.13 6.83
C LEU A 133 23.92 -1.83 5.51
N ASN A 134 22.65 -2.21 5.27
CA ASN A 134 22.26 -2.86 4.04
C ASN A 134 22.62 -1.99 2.81
N PRO A 135 23.21 -2.58 1.74
CA PRO A 135 23.65 -1.84 0.56
C PRO A 135 22.58 -0.96 -0.09
N ILE A 136 21.30 -1.37 -0.08
CA ILE A 136 20.24 -0.59 -0.71
C ILE A 136 20.03 0.77 -0.05
N LEU A 137 20.27 0.90 1.26
CA LEU A 137 20.15 2.16 1.99
C LEU A 137 21.35 3.08 1.82
N GLN A 138 22.46 2.54 1.29
CA GLN A 138 23.62 3.35 0.95
C GLN A 138 23.43 4.08 -0.39
N LEU A 139 22.38 3.75 -1.14
CA LEU A 139 22.06 4.41 -2.40
C LEU A 139 21.43 5.80 -2.14
N PRO A 140 21.86 6.86 -2.85
CA PRO A 140 21.45 8.23 -2.57
C PRO A 140 19.98 8.52 -2.91
N ASN A 141 19.34 7.64 -3.66
CA ASN A 141 17.95 7.74 -4.12
C ASN A 141 17.00 6.81 -3.36
N VAL A 142 17.36 6.41 -2.14
CA VAL A 142 16.56 5.54 -1.27
C VAL A 142 16.23 6.24 0.05
N ILE A 143 14.96 6.20 0.44
CA ILE A 143 14.47 6.69 1.73
C ILE A 143 13.70 5.56 2.41
N ILE A 144 13.97 5.37 3.70
CA ILE A 144 13.28 4.38 4.54
C ILE A 144 12.77 5.02 5.83
N THR A 145 11.60 4.59 6.28
CA THR A 145 11.11 4.78 7.65
C THR A 145 10.94 3.41 8.33
N PRO A 146 11.13 3.31 9.67
CA PRO A 146 11.23 2.01 10.36
C PRO A 146 9.84 1.41 10.72
N HIS A 147 8.99 1.13 9.72
CA HIS A 147 7.65 0.56 9.88
C HIS A 147 6.74 1.35 10.84
N VAL A 148 6.66 2.65 10.58
CA VAL A 148 5.95 3.62 11.43
C VAL A 148 4.81 4.36 10.73
N ALA A 149 4.53 4.10 9.44
CA ALA A 149 3.47 4.81 8.71
C ALA A 149 2.08 4.60 9.33
N GLY A 150 1.85 3.45 9.98
CA GLY A 150 0.63 3.15 10.72
C GLY A 150 0.65 3.53 12.21
N VAL A 151 1.79 4.00 12.73
CA VAL A 151 2.02 4.22 14.17
C VAL A 151 1.61 5.64 14.54
N THR A 152 0.40 5.78 15.09
CA THR A 152 -0.14 7.05 15.61
C THR A 152 -0.74 6.81 16.98
N GLN A 153 -0.86 7.86 17.80
CA GLN A 153 -1.53 7.75 19.10
C GLN A 153 -2.96 7.20 18.97
N SER A 154 -3.70 7.66 17.96
CA SER A 154 -5.07 7.23 17.69
C SER A 154 -5.14 5.77 17.25
N SER A 155 -4.25 5.33 16.34
CA SER A 155 -4.23 3.93 15.88
C SER A 155 -3.85 2.98 17.01
N PHE A 156 -2.82 3.30 17.81
CA PHE A 156 -2.40 2.47 18.93
C PHE A 156 -3.47 2.38 20.01
N ARG A 157 -4.12 3.50 20.36
CA ARG A 157 -5.22 3.50 21.31
C ARG A 157 -6.39 2.64 20.84
N TYR A 158 -6.74 2.73 19.56
CA TYR A 158 -7.81 1.93 18.98
C TYR A 158 -7.46 0.44 18.95
N MET A 159 -6.27 0.08 18.49
CA MET A 159 -5.80 -1.31 18.46
C MET A 159 -5.75 -1.91 19.88
N ALA A 160 -5.20 -1.18 20.85
CA ALA A 160 -5.15 -1.63 22.25
C ALA A 160 -6.56 -1.87 22.81
N LYS A 161 -7.53 -1.00 22.49
CA LYS A 161 -8.93 -1.20 22.86
C LYS A 161 -9.50 -2.48 22.24
N VAL A 162 -9.33 -2.68 20.93
CA VAL A 162 -9.84 -3.88 20.24
C VAL A 162 -9.26 -5.15 20.85
N VAL A 163 -7.95 -5.20 21.10
CA VAL A 163 -7.29 -6.34 21.74
C VAL A 163 -7.84 -6.60 23.14
N GLY A 164 -7.98 -5.55 23.96
CA GLY A 164 -8.55 -5.66 25.30
C GLY A 164 -10.00 -6.17 25.30
N ASP A 165 -10.83 -5.64 24.40
CA ASP A 165 -12.23 -6.05 24.25
C ASP A 165 -12.34 -7.53 23.83
N VAL A 166 -11.46 -8.02 22.96
CA VAL A 166 -11.42 -9.43 22.55
C VAL A 166 -10.93 -10.33 23.68
N ALA A 167 -9.90 -9.92 24.43
CA ALA A 167 -9.41 -10.69 25.57
C ALA A 167 -10.50 -10.90 26.64
N LEU A 168 -11.33 -9.89 26.90
CA LEU A 168 -12.49 -10.01 27.79
C LEU A 168 -13.57 -10.94 27.23
N GLN A 169 -13.85 -10.88 25.92
CA GLN A 169 -14.79 -11.80 25.27
C GLN A 169 -14.33 -13.26 25.38
N LEU A 170 -13.04 -13.52 25.12
CA LEU A 170 -12.39 -14.83 25.27
C LEU A 170 -12.52 -15.35 26.70
N HIS A 171 -12.17 -14.52 27.69
CA HIS A 171 -12.27 -14.89 29.10
C HIS A 171 -13.71 -15.24 29.53
N ALA A 172 -14.70 -14.52 29.00
CA ALA A 172 -16.11 -14.75 29.29
C ALA A 172 -16.74 -15.91 28.47
N GLY A 173 -15.96 -16.59 27.61
CA GLY A 173 -16.46 -17.65 26.75
C GLY A 173 -17.46 -17.18 25.69
N LYS A 174 -17.42 -15.90 25.30
CA LYS A 174 -18.36 -15.33 24.31
C LYS A 174 -17.88 -15.61 22.89
N MET A 175 -18.69 -16.33 22.13
CA MET A 175 -18.49 -16.62 20.71
C MET A 175 -19.77 -16.30 19.90
N PRO A 176 -19.67 -15.75 18.68
CA PRO A 176 -18.44 -15.31 18.00
C PRO A 176 -17.85 -14.02 18.59
N TYR A 177 -16.56 -13.79 18.39
CA TYR A 177 -15.93 -12.53 18.77
C TYR A 177 -16.40 -11.38 17.87
N VAL A 178 -16.74 -10.25 18.48
CA VAL A 178 -17.14 -9.04 17.77
C VAL A 178 -15.97 -8.06 17.73
N GLY A 179 -15.80 -7.37 16.60
CA GLY A 179 -14.79 -6.33 16.40
C GLY A 179 -13.46 -6.82 15.82
N ILE A 180 -13.35 -8.13 15.56
CA ILE A 180 -12.21 -8.73 14.84
C ILE A 180 -12.72 -9.63 13.72
N GLU A 181 -11.84 -9.86 12.75
CA GLU A 181 -12.00 -10.87 11.71
C GLU A 181 -10.90 -11.91 11.91
N ILE A 182 -11.28 -13.19 11.94
CA ILE A 182 -10.30 -14.28 11.96
C ILE A 182 -9.91 -14.55 10.52
N VAL A 183 -8.70 -14.15 10.16
CA VAL A 183 -8.05 -14.42 8.88
C VAL A 183 -7.08 -15.58 9.09
N ASN A 184 -7.54 -16.80 8.81
CA ASN A 184 -6.71 -18.01 8.68
C ASN A 184 -6.83 -18.54 7.25
#